data_AF-A0A2L0NFI6-F1
#
_entry.id   AF-A0A2L0NFI6-F1
#
_cell.length_a   1.000
_cell.length_b   1.000
_cell.length_c   1.000
_cell.angle_alpha   90.00
_cell.angle_beta   90.00
_cell.angle_gamma   90.00
#
_symmetry.space_group_name_H-M   'P 1'
#
loop_
_entity.id
_entity.type
_entity.pdbx_description
1 polymer ?
#
loop_
_entity_poly.entity_id
_entity_poly.type
_entity_poly.pdbx_seq_one_letter_code
_entity_poly.pdbx_strand_id
1 'polypeptide(L)' 'MLISPTGYAHRPGACGHVAEHDVAAPRWGWIPRPPSDLWTLIDGARPAQATEGNTGRAAVRRCSACASLTGPT' A
#
# COMPACT_ATOMS: atom_id res chain seq x y z
N MET A 1 -1.28 2.53 -5.19
CA MET A 1 -1.21 1.87 -3.86
C MET A 1 0.25 1.74 -3.45
N LEU A 2 0.57 2.14 -2.22
CA LEU A 2 1.94 2.12 -1.71
C LEU A 2 2.18 0.88 -0.85
N ILE A 3 3.40 0.35 -0.87
CA ILE A 3 3.81 -0.85 -0.13
C ILE A 3 5.01 -0.50 0.75
N SER A 4 4.78 -0.57 2.07
CA SER A 4 5.76 -0.19 3.07
C SER A 4 6.92 -1.20 3.19
N PRO A 5 8.05 -0.79 3.77
CA PRO A 5 9.14 -1.72 4.10
C PRO A 5 8.71 -2.87 5.03
N THR A 6 7.64 -2.66 5.81
CA THR A 6 7.10 -3.62 6.79
C THR A 6 5.96 -4.47 6.24
N GLY A 7 5.70 -4.43 4.93
CA GLY A 7 4.73 -5.29 4.26
C GLY A 7 3.27 -4.85 4.42
N TYR A 8 3.03 -3.55 4.65
CA TYR A 8 1.69 -2.97 4.68
C TYR A 8 1.36 -2.25 3.36
N ALA A 9 0.13 -2.43 2.89
CA ALA A 9 -0.46 -1.62 1.84
C ALA A 9 -1.06 -0.33 2.41
N HIS A 10 -0.82 0.79 1.73
CA HIS A 10 -1.38 2.10 2.03
C HIS A 10 -2.08 2.70 0.80
N ARG A 11 -3.20 3.39 1.04
CA ARG A 11 -3.89 4.20 0.02
C ARG A 11 -3.33 5.63 0.07
N PRO A 12 -2.82 6.18 -1.05
CA PRO A 12 -2.40 7.60 -1.10
C PRO A 12 -3.53 8.52 -0.64
N GLY A 13 -3.20 9.60 0.07
CA GLY A 13 -4.17 10.58 0.60
C GLY A 13 -5.07 10.11 1.74
N ALA A 14 -5.08 8.82 2.07
CA ALA A 14 -5.92 8.25 3.14
C ALA A 14 -5.12 7.78 4.37
N CYS A 15 -3.82 8.08 4.43
CA CYS A 15 -2.97 7.63 5.54
C CYS A 15 -2.28 8.81 6.21
N GLY A 16 -2.69 9.19 7.42
CA GLY A 16 -1.96 10.18 8.22
C GLY A 16 -0.61 9.70 8.74
N HIS A 17 -0.30 8.41 8.60
CA HIS A 17 0.95 7.81 9.10
C HIS A 17 2.09 7.78 8.08
N VAL A 18 1.84 8.15 6.83
CA VAL A 18 2.85 8.12 5.76
C VAL A 18 2.90 9.50 5.15
N ALA A 19 4.01 10.21 5.38
CA ALA A 19 4.28 11.43 4.64
C ALA A 19 4.76 11.05 3.24
N GLU A 20 4.18 11.67 2.20
CA GLU A 20 4.48 11.31 0.80
C GLU A 20 5.96 11.47 0.45
N HIS A 21 6.66 12.42 1.10
CA HIS A 21 8.09 12.62 0.90
C HIS A 21 8.97 11.47 1.43
N ASP A 22 8.45 10.63 2.34
CA ASP A 22 9.15 9.45 2.86
C ASP A 22 9.02 8.23 1.93
N VAL A 23 8.14 8.31 0.94
CA VAL A 23 7.82 7.22 0.01
C VAL A 23 8.80 7.26 -1.16
N ALA A 24 9.96 6.65 -0.97
CA ALA A 24 10.99 6.58 -2.00
C ALA A 24 11.57 5.17 -2.16
N ALA A 25 11.98 4.86 -3.39
CA ALA A 25 12.83 3.71 -3.67
C ALA A 25 14.23 3.92 -3.05
N PRO A 26 14.95 2.85 -2.67
CA PRO A 26 14.54 1.45 -2.71
C PRO A 26 13.80 1.00 -1.43
N ARG A 27 13.38 1.93 -0.55
CA ARG A 27 12.72 1.53 0.71
C ARG A 27 11.30 1.04 0.44
N TRP A 28 10.55 1.80 -0.35
CA TRP A 28 9.15 1.56 -0.69
C TRP A 28 8.98 0.99 -2.09
N GLY A 29 7.90 0.24 -2.28
CA GLY A 29 7.39 -0.12 -3.60
C GLY A 29 5.97 0.42 -3.79
N TRP A 30 5.49 0.43 -5.01
CA TRP A 30 4.11 0.85 -5.31
C TRP A 30 3.54 0.14 -6.54
N ILE A 31 2.22 0.20 -6.63
CA ILE A 31 1.42 -0.21 -7.79
C ILE A 31 0.66 1.04 -8.23
N PRO A 32 1.05 1.72 -9.32
CA PRO A 32 0.44 3.00 -9.73
C PRO A 32 -1.04 2.87 -10.07
N ARG A 33 -1.42 1.79 -10.74
CA ARG A 33 -2.78 1.48 -11.18
C ARG A 33 -3.22 0.12 -10.65
N PRO A 34 -3.51 0.00 -9.34
CA PRO A 34 -3.94 -1.26 -8.76
C PRO A 34 -5.35 -1.62 -9.28
N PRO A 35 -5.65 -2.91 -9.52
CA PRO A 35 -7.01 -3.36 -9.74
C PRO A 35 -7.94 -2.89 -8.60
N SER A 36 -9.20 -2.59 -8.91
CA SER A 36 -10.19 -2.08 -7.94
C SER A 36 -10.31 -2.98 -6.71
N ASP A 37 -10.29 -4.29 -6.91
CA ASP A 37 -10.51 -5.28 -5.86
C ASP A 37 -9.23 -5.66 -5.12
N LEU A 38 -8.05 -5.26 -5.64
CA LEU A 38 -6.76 -5.67 -5.08
C LEU A 38 -6.65 -5.30 -3.61
N TRP A 39 -7.09 -4.10 -3.22
CA TRP A 39 -7.06 -3.66 -1.82
C TRP A 39 -7.76 -4.66 -0.89
N THR A 40 -8.98 -5.07 -1.24
CA THR A 40 -9.83 -5.92 -0.40
C THR A 40 -9.30 -7.35 -0.31
N LEU A 41 -8.54 -7.79 -1.31
CA LEU A 41 -7.99 -9.15 -1.40
C LEU A 41 -6.67 -9.33 -0.65
N ILE A 42 -5.99 -8.25 -0.24
CA ILE A 42 -4.68 -8.33 0.42
C ILE A 42 -4.77 -9.03 1.78
N ASP A 43 -4.04 -10.14 1.87
CA ASP A 43 -3.79 -10.90 3.08
C ASP A 43 -2.45 -11.68 2.95
N GLY A 44 -2.11 -12.47 3.97
CA GLY A 44 -0.87 -13.24 3.97
C GLY A 44 -0.79 -14.34 2.90
N ALA A 45 -1.93 -14.85 2.42
CA ALA A 45 -2.00 -15.84 1.34
C ALA A 45 -2.05 -15.18 -0.05
N ARG A 46 -2.48 -13.92 -0.13
CA ARG A 46 -2.62 -13.13 -1.35
C ARG A 46 -1.85 -11.80 -1.22
N PRO A 47 -0.51 -11.84 -1.23
CA PRO A 47 0.29 -10.63 -1.19
C PRO A 47 0.11 -9.78 -2.45
N ALA A 48 0.09 -8.45 -2.30
CA ALA A 48 0.20 -7.52 -3.42
C ALA A 48 1.67 -7.16 -3.66
N GLN A 49 2.21 -7.58 -4.81
CA GLN A 49 3.59 -7.28 -5.21
C GLN A 49 3.71 -5.88 -5.82
N ALA A 50 4.73 -5.13 -5.43
CA ALA A 50 5.07 -3.86 -6.05
C ALA A 50 5.49 -4.05 -7.52
N THR A 51 5.00 -3.18 -8.40
CA THR A 51 5.40 -3.16 -9.82
C THR A 51 6.39 -2.04 -10.12
N GLU A 52 6.53 -1.07 -9.22
CA GLU A 52 7.45 0.05 -9.33
C GLU A 52 8.08 0.40 -7.97
N GLY A 53 9.08 1.28 -7.99
CA GLY A 53 9.91 1.59 -6.81
C GLY A 53 10.81 0.41 -6.48
N ASN A 54 10.69 -0.12 -5.26
CA ASN A 54 11.26 -1.42 -4.92
C ASN A 54 10.28 -2.55 -5.27
N THR A 55 10.50 -3.17 -6.43
CA THR A 55 9.70 -4.30 -6.94
C THR A 55 9.87 -5.58 -6.13
N GLY A 56 10.81 -5.66 -5.19
CA GLY A 56 10.94 -6.75 -4.22
C GLY A 56 9.99 -6.63 -3.02
N ARG A 57 9.21 -5.54 -2.91
CA ARG A 57 8.24 -5.35 -1.82
C ARG A 57 6.92 -6.03 -2.11
N ALA A 58 6.37 -6.67 -1.09
CA ALA A 58 5.04 -7.26 -1.09
C ALA A 58 4.25 -6.79 0.13
N ALA A 59 2.99 -6.37 -0.06
CA ALA A 59 2.08 -6.12 1.03
C ALA A 59 1.27 -7.38 1.33
N VAL A 60 1.34 -7.85 2.58
CA VAL A 60 0.57 -8.99 3.11
C VAL A 60 -0.57 -8.54 4.03
N ARG A 61 -0.62 -7.24 4.33
CA ARG A 61 -1.60 -6.64 5.24
C ARG A 61 -2.01 -5.28 4.74
N ARG A 62 -3.24 -4.89 5.05
CA ARG A 62 -3.73 -3.51 4.86
C ARG A 62 -3.38 -2.68 6.08
N CYS A 63 -2.98 -1.43 5.87
CA CYS A 63 -2.93 -0.47 6.96
C CYS A 63 -4.33 -0.29 7.54
N SER A 64 -4.48 -0.47 8.86
CA SER A 64 -5.78 -0.39 9.55
C SER A 64 -6.42 0.99 9.40
N ALA A 65 -5.64 2.07 9.53
CA ALA A 65 -6.14 3.42 9.35
C ALA A 65 -6.70 3.67 7.93
N CYS A 66 -6.00 3.21 6.90
CA CYS A 66 -6.47 3.27 5.51
C CYS A 66 -7.72 2.42 5.27
N ALA A 67 -7.91 1.34 6.05
CA ALA A 67 -9.06 0.45 5.91
C ALA A 67 -10.31 1.02 6.59
N SER A 68 -10.13 1.79 7.66
CA SER A 68 -11.22 2.44 8.41
C SER A 68 -11.72 3.73 7.79
N LEU A 69 -10.94 4.37 6.91
CA LEU A 69 -11.37 5.55 6.17
C LEU A 69 -12.21 5.14 4.95
N THR A 70 -13.53 5.06 5.15
CA THR A 70 -14.50 5.28 4.08
C THR A 70 -14.36 6.74 3.60
N GLY A 71 -14.50 7.00 2.30
CA GLY A 71 -14.26 8.33 1.68
C GLY A 71 -15.04 9.50 2.32
N PRO A 72 -14.78 10.75 1.90
CA PRO A 72 -15.21 11.95 2.63
C PRO A 72 -16.73 12.04 2.81
N THR A 73 -17.13 12.51 3.99
CA THR A 73 -18.46 13.08 4.30
C THR A 73 -18.70 14.35 3.50
#